data_AF-A0A536GWQ8-F1
#
_entry.id   AF-A0A536GWQ8-F1
#
_cell.length_a   1.000
_cell.length_b   1.000
_cell.length_c   1.000
_cell.angle_alpha   90.00
_cell.angle_beta   90.00
_cell.angle_gamma   90.00
#
_symmetry.space_group_name_H-M   'P 1'
#
loop_
_entity.id
_entity.type
_entity.pdbx_description
1 polymer ?
#
loop_
_entity_poly.entity_id
_entity_poly.type
_entity_poly.pdbx_seq_one_letter_code
_entity_poly.pdbx_strand_id
1 'polypeptide(L)'
;MSLSDLVLSIADNKQMLGLRYAEWATRAPSLEADIAAAAMGLDDLGHSRVLYGCLEPLGEDPRSPERETDPGSLRLRKMLMEERYHFLHGRSWLRSGIDTEPLHRAWREAIEWFGPPDGETTQLYKEGRLSMGPAELRERLEELLESRAPEMTIEWKLWDPIRRRGRKGAIDESTFAMLRGLEEKKFAPAAQAKEA
;
A
#
# COMPACT_ATOMS: atom_id res chain seq x y z
N MET A 1 18.11 -0.10 -6.28
CA MET A 1 16.98 -0.85 -5.73
C MET A 1 16.73 -2.05 -6.63
N SER A 2 16.57 -3.23 -6.06
CA SER A 2 16.29 -4.47 -6.78
C SER A 2 14.79 -4.66 -7.04
N LEU A 3 14.41 -5.69 -7.79
CA LEU A 3 13.00 -6.13 -7.87
C LEU A 3 12.48 -6.61 -6.52
N SER A 4 13.31 -7.26 -5.71
CA SER A 4 12.95 -7.73 -4.37
C SER A 4 12.60 -6.57 -3.46
N ASP A 5 13.41 -5.50 -3.48
CA ASP A 5 13.14 -4.26 -2.73
C ASP A 5 11.80 -3.62 -3.15
N LEU A 6 11.50 -3.64 -4.46
CA LEU A 6 10.24 -3.12 -4.99
C LEU A 6 9.04 -3.95 -4.49
N VAL A 7 9.13 -5.28 -4.56
CA VAL A 7 8.10 -6.20 -4.06
C VAL A 7 7.90 -6.02 -2.56
N LEU A 8 9.00 -5.86 -1.80
CA LEU A 8 8.97 -5.58 -0.37
C LEU A 8 8.24 -4.27 -0.07
N SER A 9 8.55 -3.20 -0.82
CA SER A 9 7.86 -1.91 -0.68
C SER A 9 6.36 -2.01 -0.96
N ILE A 10 5.94 -2.82 -1.93
CA ILE A 10 4.52 -3.07 -2.20
C ILE A 10 3.87 -3.86 -1.04
N ALA A 11 4.56 -4.88 -0.52
CA ALA A 11 4.07 -5.69 0.60
C ALA A 11 3.87 -4.85 1.88
N ASP A 12 4.85 -4.01 2.22
CA ASP A 12 4.78 -3.09 3.36
C ASP A 12 3.64 -2.08 3.19
N ASN A 13 3.47 -1.51 1.99
CA ASN A 13 2.37 -0.59 1.72
C ASN A 13 1.00 -1.27 1.86
N LYS A 14 0.85 -2.49 1.37
CA LYS A 14 -0.38 -3.29 1.53
C LYS A 14 -0.67 -3.57 3.00
N GLN A 15 0.34 -3.95 3.77
CA GLN A 15 0.21 -4.15 5.20
C GLN A 15 -0.27 -2.88 5.91
N MET A 16 0.33 -1.74 5.59
CA MET A 16 -0.02 -0.46 6.20
C MET A 16 -1.41 0.02 5.79
N LEU A 17 -1.79 -0.11 4.53
CA LEU A 17 -3.13 0.22 4.06
C LEU A 17 -4.18 -0.64 4.75
N GLY A 18 -3.94 -1.94 4.89
CA GLY A 18 -4.84 -2.85 5.60
C GLY A 18 -5.10 -2.41 7.05
N LEU A 19 -4.05 -2.00 7.76
CA LEU A 19 -4.18 -1.46 9.12
C LEU A 19 -4.94 -0.13 9.17
N ARG A 20 -4.73 0.75 8.17
CA ARG A 20 -5.48 2.01 8.10
C ARG A 20 -6.95 1.80 7.79
N TYR A 21 -7.29 0.88 6.89
CA TYR A 21 -8.67 0.52 6.63
C TYR A 21 -9.37 -0.04 7.86
N ALA A 22 -8.65 -0.80 8.71
CA ALA A 22 -9.21 -1.31 9.97
C ALA A 22 -9.64 -0.19 10.94
N GLU A 23 -8.96 0.98 10.94
CA GLU A 23 -9.38 2.13 11.76
C GLU A 23 -10.77 2.68 11.34
N TRP A 24 -11.12 2.51 10.05
CA TRP A 24 -12.35 2.98 9.44
C TRP A 24 -13.48 1.95 9.45
N ALA A 25 -13.24 0.71 9.89
CA ALA A 25 -14.24 -0.37 9.90
C ALA A 25 -15.45 -0.11 10.82
N THR A 26 -15.42 0.93 11.65
CA THR A 26 -16.50 1.34 12.55
C THR A 26 -16.69 2.87 12.62
N ARG A 27 -16.08 3.59 11.67
CA ARG A 27 -15.99 5.06 11.68
C ARG A 27 -16.25 5.68 10.30
N ALA A 28 -16.58 4.87 9.30
CA ALA A 28 -16.92 5.35 7.98
C ALA A 28 -18.27 6.10 8.02
N PRO A 29 -18.56 6.94 7.01
CA PRO A 29 -19.78 7.75 6.99
C PRO A 29 -21.09 6.94 6.82
N SER A 30 -21.01 5.64 6.52
CA SER A 30 -22.16 4.74 6.46
C SER A 30 -21.78 3.30 6.80
N LEU A 31 -22.77 2.47 7.14
CA LEU A 31 -22.56 1.04 7.43
C LEU A 31 -21.97 0.29 6.22
N GLU A 32 -22.41 0.62 5.01
CA GLU A 32 -21.87 0.04 3.79
C GLU A 32 -20.38 0.42 3.60
N ALA A 33 -20.03 1.65 3.97
CA ALA A 33 -18.64 2.11 3.92
C ALA A 33 -17.79 1.45 5.01
N ASP A 34 -18.34 1.18 6.20
CA ASP A 34 -17.68 0.40 7.27
C ASP A 34 -17.39 -1.02 6.78
N ILE A 35 -18.39 -1.68 6.19
CA ILE A 35 -18.26 -3.03 5.63
C ILE A 35 -17.22 -3.06 4.51
N ALA A 36 -17.24 -2.06 3.61
CA ALA A 36 -16.25 -1.95 2.55
C ALA A 36 -14.85 -1.75 3.12
N ALA A 37 -14.65 -0.83 4.07
CA ALA A 37 -13.36 -0.62 4.71
C ALA A 37 -12.84 -1.89 5.41
N ALA A 38 -13.70 -2.61 6.14
CA ALA A 38 -13.33 -3.87 6.78
C ALA A 38 -12.91 -4.95 5.76
N ALA A 39 -13.66 -5.08 4.66
CA ALA A 39 -13.36 -6.04 3.60
C ALA A 39 -12.03 -5.74 2.91
N MET A 40 -11.83 -4.49 2.47
CA MET A 40 -10.60 -4.08 1.79
C MET A 40 -9.38 -4.15 2.72
N GLY A 41 -9.57 -3.83 4.00
CA GLY A 41 -8.53 -3.97 5.02
C GLY A 41 -8.07 -5.43 5.19
N LEU A 42 -9.01 -6.38 5.21
CA LEU A 42 -8.69 -7.80 5.29
C LEU A 42 -7.97 -8.30 4.02
N ASP A 43 -8.42 -7.85 2.84
CA ASP A 43 -7.80 -8.20 1.56
C ASP A 43 -6.36 -7.67 1.49
N ASP A 44 -6.12 -6.41 1.84
CA ASP A 44 -4.78 -5.79 1.84
C ASP A 44 -3.80 -6.50 2.80
N LEU A 45 -4.27 -6.93 3.98
CA LEU A 45 -3.48 -7.77 4.90
C LEU A 45 -3.21 -9.18 4.34
N GLY A 46 -4.12 -9.71 3.52
CA GLY A 46 -3.91 -10.94 2.77
C GLY A 46 -2.88 -10.77 1.65
N HIS A 47 -2.95 -9.65 0.92
CA HIS A 47 -2.03 -9.32 -0.17
C HIS A 47 -0.61 -9.14 0.32
N SER A 48 -0.40 -8.47 1.47
CA SER A 48 0.94 -8.31 2.05
C SER A 48 1.60 -9.67 2.30
N ARG A 49 0.87 -10.63 2.89
CA ARG A 49 1.36 -12.00 3.13
C ARG A 49 1.74 -12.73 1.84
N VAL A 50 0.93 -12.58 0.79
CA VAL A 50 1.23 -13.16 -0.53
C VAL A 50 2.51 -12.55 -1.10
N LEU A 51 2.64 -11.23 -1.05
CA LEU A 51 3.79 -10.50 -1.59
C LEU A 51 5.09 -10.78 -0.84
N TYR A 52 5.06 -10.85 0.51
CA TYR A 52 6.22 -11.30 1.29
C TYR A 52 6.62 -12.74 0.92
N GLY A 53 5.64 -13.62 0.67
CA GLY A 53 5.88 -14.98 0.19
C GLY A 53 6.66 -15.01 -1.13
N CYS A 54 6.40 -14.06 -2.03
CA CYS A 54 7.06 -13.91 -3.33
C CYS A 54 8.53 -13.45 -3.25
N LEU A 55 9.04 -13.02 -2.09
CA LEU A 55 10.43 -12.59 -1.95
C LEU A 55 11.44 -13.76 -1.94
N GLU A 56 11.05 -14.93 -1.41
CA GLU A 56 11.96 -16.08 -1.28
C GLU A 56 12.49 -16.60 -2.63
N PRO A 57 11.66 -16.77 -3.69
CA PRO A 57 12.17 -17.15 -5.02
C PRO A 57 13.06 -16.09 -5.68
N LEU A 58 13.06 -14.85 -5.18
CA LEU A 58 13.83 -13.73 -5.74
C LEU A 58 15.20 -13.54 -5.08
N GLY A 59 15.55 -14.35 -4.07
CA GLY A 59 16.95 -14.52 -3.60
C GLY A 59 17.41 -13.70 -2.38
N GLU A 60 16.53 -13.19 -1.51
CA GLU A 60 16.92 -12.66 -0.18
C GLU A 60 16.02 -13.18 0.98
N ASP A 61 16.57 -13.18 2.22
CA ASP A 61 16.20 -13.98 3.43
C ASP A 61 14.77 -13.75 4.01
N PRO A 62 13.94 -14.81 4.13
CA PRO A 62 12.56 -14.77 4.63
C PRO A 62 12.35 -15.23 6.09
N ARG A 63 13.39 -15.39 6.92
CA ARG A 63 13.35 -15.77 8.37
C ARG A 63 12.21 -16.71 8.91
N SER A 64 11.78 -17.71 8.10
CA SER A 64 11.67 -19.16 8.45
C SER A 64 10.52 -19.67 9.38
N PRO A 65 10.16 -21.00 9.50
CA PRO A 65 10.50 -22.22 8.75
C PRO A 65 9.31 -23.08 8.23
N GLU A 66 8.04 -22.65 8.25
CA GLU A 66 6.91 -23.51 7.83
C GLU A 66 6.13 -22.91 6.66
N ARG A 67 6.43 -23.43 5.46
CA ARG A 67 5.88 -23.02 4.17
C ARG A 67 5.09 -24.16 3.55
N GLU A 68 3.76 -24.10 3.64
CA GLU A 68 2.89 -24.96 2.84
C GLU A 68 2.86 -24.46 1.38
N THR A 69 3.69 -25.13 0.57
CA THR A 69 3.45 -25.62 -0.79
C THR A 69 2.76 -24.68 -1.80
N ASP A 70 3.54 -24.28 -2.81
CA ASP A 70 3.31 -23.26 -3.86
C ASP A 70 1.95 -23.27 -4.61
N PRO A 71 1.13 -22.22 -4.40
CA PRO A 71 -0.04 -21.83 -5.21
C PRO A 71 0.08 -20.39 -5.76
N GLY A 72 1.30 -19.86 -5.95
CA GLY A 72 1.58 -18.41 -6.08
C GLY A 72 0.79 -17.69 -7.18
N SER A 73 0.63 -18.29 -8.36
CA SER A 73 -0.08 -17.66 -9.49
C SER A 73 -1.58 -17.47 -9.24
N LEU A 74 -2.23 -18.43 -8.57
CA LEU A 74 -3.66 -18.33 -8.24
C LEU A 74 -3.91 -17.26 -7.19
N ARG A 75 -3.00 -17.13 -6.20
CA ARG A 75 -3.08 -16.10 -5.16
C ARG A 75 -2.92 -14.69 -5.74
N LEU A 76 -1.99 -14.50 -6.68
CA LEU A 76 -1.82 -13.21 -7.37
C LEU A 76 -3.04 -12.84 -8.24
N ARG A 77 -3.65 -13.81 -8.93
CA ARG A 77 -4.89 -13.55 -9.68
C ARG A 77 -6.06 -13.15 -8.78
N LYS A 78 -6.21 -13.81 -7.62
CA LYS A 78 -7.21 -13.46 -6.61
C LYS A 78 -6.99 -12.04 -6.09
N MET A 79 -5.75 -11.72 -5.73
CA MET A 79 -5.36 -10.36 -5.32
C MET A 79 -5.73 -9.30 -6.37
N LEU A 80 -5.44 -9.54 -7.66
CA LEU A 80 -5.83 -8.60 -8.72
C LEU A 80 -7.35 -8.45 -8.87
N MET A 81 -8.13 -9.50 -8.58
CA MET A 81 -9.59 -9.41 -8.60
C MET A 81 -10.13 -8.58 -7.43
N GLU A 82 -9.54 -8.69 -6.25
CA GLU A 82 -9.87 -7.89 -5.06
C GLU A 82 -9.49 -6.42 -5.26
N GLU A 83 -8.31 -6.14 -5.83
CA GLU A 83 -7.89 -4.78 -6.19
C GLU A 83 -8.84 -4.09 -7.18
N ARG A 84 -9.46 -4.87 -8.09
CA ARG A 84 -10.49 -4.31 -8.98
C ARG A 84 -11.72 -3.86 -8.21
N TYR A 85 -12.11 -4.54 -7.14
CA TYR A 85 -13.18 -4.08 -6.26
C TYR A 85 -12.76 -2.81 -5.52
N HIS A 86 -11.55 -2.76 -4.97
CA HIS A 86 -10.99 -1.56 -4.30
C HIS A 86 -11.06 -0.34 -5.22
N PHE A 87 -10.59 -0.51 -6.45
CA PHE A 87 -10.61 0.53 -7.46
C PHE A 87 -12.03 1.01 -7.77
N LEU A 88 -12.98 0.09 -7.99
CA LEU A 88 -14.37 0.47 -8.29
C LEU A 88 -15.03 1.22 -7.13
N HIS A 89 -14.78 0.78 -5.89
CA HIS A 89 -15.28 1.44 -4.69
C HIS A 89 -14.69 2.85 -4.55
N GLY A 90 -13.36 2.98 -4.61
CA GLY A 90 -12.67 4.28 -4.54
C GLY A 90 -13.07 5.23 -5.67
N ARG A 91 -13.24 4.71 -6.90
CA ARG A 91 -13.71 5.50 -8.05
C ARG A 91 -15.14 6.01 -7.85
N SER A 92 -16.02 5.22 -7.20
CA SER A 92 -17.36 5.70 -6.84
C SER A 92 -17.29 6.90 -5.91
N TRP A 93 -16.44 6.86 -4.88
CA TRP A 93 -16.22 8.00 -3.98
C TRP A 93 -15.65 9.21 -4.69
N LEU A 94 -14.65 9.03 -5.57
CA LEU A 94 -14.09 10.11 -6.37
C LEU A 94 -15.17 10.82 -7.21
N ARG A 95 -16.09 10.04 -7.80
CA ARG A 95 -17.22 10.58 -8.58
C ARG A 95 -18.27 11.30 -7.73
N SER A 96 -18.42 10.91 -6.45
CA SER A 96 -19.28 11.62 -5.49
C SER A 96 -18.73 13.00 -5.10
N GLY A 97 -17.45 13.27 -5.39
CA GLY A 97 -16.79 14.53 -5.12
C GLY A 97 -15.79 14.42 -3.97
N ILE A 98 -14.64 15.05 -4.16
CA ILE A 98 -13.56 15.17 -3.18
C ILE A 98 -13.00 16.59 -3.28
N ASP A 99 -12.59 17.15 -2.14
CA ASP A 99 -11.92 18.44 -2.12
C ASP A 99 -10.62 18.39 -2.93
N THR A 100 -10.29 19.51 -3.58
CA THR A 100 -9.13 19.61 -4.46
C THR A 100 -7.82 19.29 -3.75
N GLU A 101 -7.66 19.72 -2.49
CA GLU A 101 -6.40 19.55 -1.77
C GLU A 101 -6.10 18.06 -1.45
N PRO A 102 -7.01 17.27 -0.83
CA PRO A 102 -6.83 15.82 -0.71
C PRO A 102 -6.57 15.11 -2.04
N LEU A 103 -7.29 15.47 -3.11
CA LEU A 103 -7.09 14.86 -4.43
C LEU A 103 -5.70 15.15 -5.00
N HIS A 104 -5.23 16.38 -4.91
CA HIS A 104 -3.89 16.76 -5.35
C HIS A 104 -2.79 16.07 -4.53
N ARG A 105 -3.02 15.86 -3.22
CA ARG A 105 -2.11 15.07 -2.38
C ARG A 105 -2.05 13.61 -2.86
N ALA A 106 -3.20 12.97 -3.09
CA ALA A 106 -3.25 11.59 -3.58
C ALA A 106 -2.54 11.43 -4.94
N TRP A 107 -2.74 12.37 -5.87
CA TRP A 107 -2.01 12.38 -7.15
C TRP A 107 -0.50 12.44 -6.96
N ARG A 108 -0.03 13.34 -6.10
CA ARG A 108 1.40 13.45 -5.82
C ARG A 108 1.95 12.18 -5.19
N GLU A 109 1.26 11.61 -4.21
CA GLU A 109 1.68 10.37 -3.55
C GLU A 109 1.76 9.20 -4.53
N ALA A 110 0.80 9.07 -5.45
CA ALA A 110 0.84 8.05 -6.49
C ALA A 110 2.03 8.23 -7.46
N ILE A 111 2.30 9.46 -7.91
CA ILE A 111 3.41 9.74 -8.83
C ILE A 111 4.76 9.60 -8.13
N GLU A 112 4.88 10.09 -6.89
CA GLU A 112 6.08 9.88 -6.07
C GLU A 112 6.32 8.38 -5.82
N TRP A 113 5.26 7.58 -5.65
CA TRP A 113 5.38 6.12 -5.59
C TRP A 113 6.03 5.62 -6.87
N PHE A 114 5.42 5.85 -8.04
CA PHE A 114 5.92 5.33 -9.33
C PHE A 114 7.42 5.57 -9.52
N GLY A 115 7.90 6.74 -9.07
CA GLY A 115 9.30 7.08 -8.93
C GLY A 115 9.81 7.99 -10.05
N PRO A 116 11.11 8.33 -10.04
CA PRO A 116 11.69 9.26 -10.99
C PRO A 116 11.62 8.72 -12.44
N PRO A 117 11.43 9.58 -13.45
CA PRO A 117 11.38 9.16 -14.86
C PRO A 117 12.65 8.43 -15.35
N ASP A 118 13.79 8.71 -14.73
CA ASP A 118 15.10 8.11 -15.00
C ASP A 118 15.59 7.22 -13.84
N GLY A 119 14.70 6.88 -12.91
CA GLY A 119 14.99 6.10 -11.71
C GLY A 119 15.02 4.59 -11.92
N GLU A 120 15.05 3.89 -10.79
CA GLU A 120 15.17 2.44 -10.73
C GLU A 120 13.97 1.69 -11.32
N THR A 121 12.73 2.19 -11.17
CA THR A 121 11.55 1.60 -11.83
C THR A 121 11.68 1.64 -13.35
N THR A 122 12.18 2.75 -13.91
CA THR A 122 12.44 2.86 -15.35
C THR A 122 13.50 1.87 -15.81
N GLN A 123 14.55 1.67 -15.01
CA GLN A 123 15.57 0.68 -15.32
C GLN A 123 15.00 -0.74 -15.34
N LEU A 124 14.22 -1.13 -14.32
CA LEU A 124 13.58 -2.45 -14.25
C LEU A 124 12.60 -2.68 -15.42
N TYR A 125 11.89 -1.64 -15.86
CA TYR A 125 11.05 -1.68 -17.06
C TYR A 125 11.87 -1.91 -18.33
N LYS A 126 12.95 -1.15 -18.55
CA LYS A 126 13.84 -1.31 -19.71
C LYS A 126 14.51 -2.68 -19.77
N GLU A 127 14.77 -3.29 -18.61
CA GLU A 127 15.30 -4.64 -18.48
C GLU A 127 14.23 -5.73 -18.68
N GLY A 128 12.97 -5.37 -18.92
CA GLY A 128 11.86 -6.30 -19.12
C GLY A 128 11.37 -7.01 -17.85
N ARG A 129 11.78 -6.52 -16.67
CA ARG A 129 11.39 -7.08 -15.37
C ARG A 129 10.06 -6.55 -14.87
N LEU A 130 9.66 -5.37 -15.35
CA LEU A 130 8.35 -4.78 -15.16
C LEU A 130 7.64 -4.62 -16.51
N SER A 131 6.31 -4.68 -16.50
CA SER A 131 5.49 -4.45 -17.69
C SER A 131 5.31 -2.98 -18.03
N MET A 132 5.51 -2.07 -17.07
CA MET A 132 5.30 -0.62 -17.19
C MET A 132 6.36 0.12 -16.39
N GLY A 133 6.83 1.26 -16.90
CA GLY A 133 7.65 2.22 -16.17
C GLY A 133 6.79 3.34 -15.56
N PRO A 134 7.42 4.35 -14.93
CA PRO A 134 6.71 5.44 -14.27
C PRO A 134 5.80 6.26 -15.20
N ALA A 135 6.22 6.47 -16.45
CA ALA A 135 5.43 7.22 -17.43
C ALA A 135 4.18 6.44 -17.84
N GLU A 136 4.33 5.14 -18.14
CA GLU A 136 3.23 4.26 -18.54
C GLU A 136 2.23 4.07 -17.38
N LEU A 137 2.72 3.96 -16.14
CA LEU A 137 1.86 3.89 -14.95
C LEU A 137 1.04 5.17 -14.76
N ARG A 138 1.65 6.34 -14.98
CA ARG A 138 0.94 7.62 -14.92
C ARG A 138 -0.16 7.71 -15.98
N GLU A 139 0.16 7.40 -17.23
CA GLU A 139 -0.82 7.41 -18.32
C GLU A 139 -1.97 6.45 -18.04
N ARG A 140 -1.66 5.24 -17.55
CA ARG A 140 -2.66 4.25 -17.17
C ARG A 140 -3.56 4.74 -16.03
N LEU A 141 -2.99 5.41 -15.03
CA LEU A 141 -3.76 5.98 -13.92
C LEU A 141 -4.71 7.08 -14.40
N GLU A 142 -4.23 7.97 -15.27
CA GLU A 142 -5.06 9.02 -15.87
C GLU A 142 -6.22 8.45 -16.70
N GLU A 143 -5.96 7.39 -17.47
CA GLU A 143 -7.00 6.66 -18.21
C GLU A 143 -8.04 6.04 -17.27
N LEU A 144 -7.59 5.32 -16.24
CA LEU A 144 -8.46 4.63 -15.29
C LEU A 144 -9.35 5.61 -14.50
N LEU A 145 -8.79 6.76 -14.11
CA LEU A 145 -9.49 7.80 -13.35
C LEU A 145 -10.27 8.77 -14.24
N GLU A 146 -10.22 8.62 -15.58
CA GLU A 146 -10.87 9.52 -16.54
C GLU A 146 -10.51 11.00 -16.26
N SER A 147 -9.29 11.25 -15.77
CA SER A 147 -8.83 12.56 -15.31
C SER A 147 -7.32 12.71 -15.46
N ARG A 148 -6.85 13.94 -15.58
CA ARG A 148 -5.41 14.24 -15.70
C ARG A 148 -4.82 14.55 -14.33
N ALA A 149 -3.58 14.14 -14.13
CA ALA A 149 -2.82 14.60 -12.97
C ALA A 149 -2.68 16.14 -13.03
N PRO A 150 -2.82 16.84 -11.90
CA PRO A 150 -2.59 18.28 -11.86
C PRO A 150 -1.13 18.60 -12.19
N GLU A 151 -0.87 19.82 -12.69
CA GLU A 151 0.50 20.28 -12.86
C GLU A 151 1.22 20.26 -11.51
N MET A 152 2.33 19.53 -11.44
CA MET A 152 3.12 19.41 -10.22
C MET A 152 4.60 19.28 -10.53
N THR A 153 5.40 19.92 -9.69
CA THR A 153 6.85 19.73 -9.66
C THR A 153 7.19 18.81 -8.49
N ILE A 154 8.03 17.80 -8.78
CA ILE A 154 8.59 16.89 -7.78
C ILE A 154 10.11 17.06 -7.83
N GLU A 155 10.71 17.35 -6.67
CA GLU A 155 12.15 17.44 -6.52
C GLU A 155 12.75 16.04 -6.36
N TRP A 156 12.96 15.35 -7.48
CA TRP A 156 13.47 13.97 -7.48
C TRP A 156 14.82 13.80 -6.78
N LYS A 157 15.60 14.87 -6.62
CA LYS A 157 16.84 14.87 -5.82
C LYS A 157 16.62 14.59 -4.34
N LEU A 158 15.44 14.91 -3.81
CA LEU A 158 15.05 14.65 -2.42
C LEU A 158 14.29 13.33 -2.25
N TRP A 159 14.01 12.64 -3.36
CA TRP A 159 13.22 11.42 -3.36
C TRP A 159 14.02 10.24 -2.79
N ASP A 160 13.42 9.55 -1.83
CA ASP A 160 14.01 8.39 -1.16
C ASP A 160 13.51 7.10 -1.85
N PRO A 161 14.40 6.26 -2.42
CA PRO A 161 14.01 5.05 -3.14
C PRO A 161 13.38 3.96 -2.26
N ILE A 162 13.68 3.93 -0.96
CA ILE A 162 13.12 2.95 -0.04
C ILE A 162 11.72 3.38 0.37
N ARG A 163 11.55 4.67 0.69
CA ARG A 163 10.27 5.23 1.14
C ARG A 163 9.33 5.62 0.00
N ARG A 164 9.89 5.80 -1.19
CA ARG A 164 9.22 6.20 -2.43
C ARG A 164 8.47 7.51 -2.35
N ARG A 165 9.10 8.49 -1.71
CA ARG A 165 8.55 9.84 -1.51
C ARG A 165 9.65 10.89 -1.43
N GLY A 166 9.31 12.11 -1.87
CA GLY A 166 10.19 13.28 -1.84
C GLY A 166 10.27 13.96 -0.47
N ARG A 167 9.33 13.63 0.42
CA ARG A 167 9.20 14.26 1.73
C ARG A 167 9.70 13.35 2.85
N LYS A 168 10.39 13.95 3.81
CA LYS A 168 10.71 13.28 5.08
C LYS A 168 9.40 12.94 5.79
N GLY A 169 9.32 11.73 6.30
CA GLY A 169 8.17 11.24 7.04
C GLY A 169 8.40 9.82 7.51
N ALA A 170 8.00 9.54 8.75
CA ALA A 170 7.94 8.22 9.34
C ALA A 170 6.47 7.87 9.62
N ILE A 171 6.20 6.60 9.93
CA ILE A 171 4.95 6.23 10.58
C ILE A 171 4.74 7.12 11.81
N ASP A 172 3.53 7.66 11.98
CA ASP A 172 3.22 8.44 13.18
C ASP A 172 3.23 7.53 14.42
N GLU A 173 3.33 8.15 15.61
CA GLU A 173 3.44 7.42 16.87
C GLU A 173 2.24 6.52 17.13
N SER A 174 1.03 6.94 16.73
CA SER A 174 -0.20 6.15 16.89
C SER A 174 -0.12 4.86 16.08
N THR A 175 0.32 4.96 14.84
CA THR A 175 0.51 3.84 13.91
C THR A 175 1.60 2.91 14.40
N PHE A 176 2.68 3.49 14.90
CA PHE A 176 3.79 2.72 15.45
C PHE A 176 3.40 1.97 16.72
N ALA A 177 2.62 2.60 17.61
CA ALA A 177 2.07 1.97 18.79
C ALA A 177 1.11 0.83 18.42
N MET A 178 0.27 1.02 17.40
CA MET A 178 -0.63 -0.01 16.88
C MET A 178 0.15 -1.22 16.36
N LEU A 179 1.17 -1.00 15.53
CA LEU A 179 2.03 -2.06 14.99
C LEU A 179 2.72 -2.90 16.06
N ARG A 180 2.98 -2.31 17.23
CA ARG A 180 3.59 -3.00 18.38
C ARG A 180 2.57 -3.60 19.36
N GLY A 181 1.27 -3.55 19.05
CA GLY A 181 0.21 -3.97 19.98
C GLY A 181 0.15 -3.13 21.26
N LEU A 182 0.75 -1.93 21.27
CA LEU A 182 0.76 -1.06 22.44
C LEU A 182 -0.60 -0.37 22.63
N GLU A 183 -1.37 -0.19 21.56
CA GLU A 183 -2.73 0.37 21.60
C GLU A 183 -3.71 -0.55 22.34
N GLU A 184 -3.52 -1.87 22.31
CA GLU A 184 -4.39 -2.83 23.00
C GLU A 184 -4.36 -2.64 24.53
N LYS A 185 -3.23 -2.13 25.07
CA LYS A 185 -3.10 -1.83 26.50
C LYS A 185 -4.09 -0.76 26.98
N LYS A 186 -4.66 0.05 26.08
CA LYS A 186 -5.71 1.02 26.41
C LYS A 186 -7.05 0.35 26.71
N PHE A 187 -7.30 -0.80 26.07
CA PHE A 187 -8.55 -1.56 26.21
C PHE A 187 -8.43 -2.73 27.18
N ALA A 188 -7.22 -3.25 27.37
CA ALA A 188 -6.88 -4.27 28.34
C ALA A 188 -5.66 -3.84 29.20
N PRO A 189 -5.83 -2.88 30.12
CA PRO A 189 -4.77 -2.52 31.05
C PRO A 189 -4.36 -3.75 31.86
N ALA A 190 -3.06 -3.98 32.00
CA ALA A 190 -2.54 -5.11 32.78
C ALA A 190 -3.17 -5.07 34.18
N ALA A 191 -3.81 -6.18 34.58
CA ALA A 191 -4.37 -6.31 35.92
C ALA A 191 -3.26 -5.99 36.93
N GLN A 192 -3.50 -5.02 37.82
CA GLN A 192 -2.60 -4.76 38.94
C GLN A 192 -2.37 -6.10 39.64
N ALA A 193 -1.11 -6.53 39.70
CA ALA A 193 -0.73 -7.71 40.46
C ALA A 193 -1.29 -7.52 41.87
N LYS A 194 -2.22 -8.38 42.28
CA LYS A 194 -2.70 -8.39 43.66
C LYS A 194 -1.48 -8.66 44.53
N GLU A 195 -1.07 -7.65 45.30
CA GLU A 195 -0.12 -7.83 46.39
C GLU A 195 -0.68 -8.92 47.31
N ALA A 196 0.12 -9.96 47.51
CA ALA A 196 -0.18 -11.09 48.38
C ALA A 196 0.13 -10.76 49.84
#